data_AF-A0A356BVL3-F1
#
_entry.id   AF-A0A356BVL3-F1
#
_cell.length_a   1.000
_cell.length_b   1.000
_cell.length_c   1.000
_cell.angle_alpha   90.00
_cell.angle_beta   90.00
_cell.angle_gamma   90.00
#
_symmetry.space_group_name_H-M   'P 1'
#
loop_
_entity.id
_entity.type
_entity.pdbx_description
1 polymer ?
#
loop_
_entity_poly.entity_id
_entity_poly.type
_entity_poly.pdbx_seq_one_letter_code
_entity_poly.pdbx_strand_id
1 'polypeptide(L)'
;GLFLMKQFMDQMVPDSLLEAARIDGASEFVVFWQVAMPTVRPAWLTLIILSFQSLWGNTGSSFIYSENLKTLPYALNQIVS
;
A
#
# COMPACT_ATOMS: atom_id res chain seq x y z
N GLY A 1 -8.00 1.00 -0.62
CA GLY A 1 -6.71 0.37 -0.98
C GLY A 1 -6.87 -0.97 -1.66
N LEU A 2 -7.57 -1.91 -1.04
CA LEU A 2 -7.71 -3.29 -1.54
C LEU A 2 -8.22 -3.39 -2.99
N PHE A 3 -9.25 -2.62 -3.35
CA PHE A 3 -9.79 -2.59 -4.72
C PHE A 3 -8.75 -2.14 -5.76
N LEU A 4 -8.04 -1.04 -5.50
CA LEU A 4 -6.99 -0.55 -6.40
C LEU A 4 -5.86 -1.56 -6.53
N MET A 5 -5.43 -2.17 -5.42
CA MET A 5 -4.39 -3.19 -5.46
C MET A 5 -4.83 -4.39 -6.30
N LYS A 6 -6.08 -4.85 -6.14
CA LYS A 6 -6.64 -5.92 -6.98
C LYS A 6 -6.59 -5.54 -8.45
N GLN A 7 -7.07 -4.35 -8.83
CA GLN A 7 -7.03 -3.93 -10.23
C GLN A 7 -5.62 -3.92 -10.80
N PHE A 8 -4.63 -3.45 -10.04
CA PHE A 8 -3.24 -3.49 -10.48
C PHE A 8 -2.70 -4.92 -10.59
N MET A 9 -3.03 -5.82 -9.65
CA MET A 9 -2.63 -7.23 -9.77
C MET A 9 -3.22 -7.87 -11.02
N ASP A 10 -4.52 -7.68 -11.27
CA ASP A 10 -5.22 -8.26 -12.41
C ASP A 10 -4.73 -7.67 -13.77
N GLN A 11 -4.23 -6.43 -13.78
CA GLN A 11 -3.74 -5.78 -15.01
C GLN A 11 -2.24 -5.97 -15.26
N MET A 12 -1.43 -6.00 -14.20
CA MET A 12 0.04 -5.96 -14.31
C MET A 12 0.68 -7.34 -14.29
N VAL A 13 -0.02 -8.38 -13.80
CA VAL A 13 0.48 -9.76 -13.78
C VAL A 13 -0.25 -10.56 -14.87
N PRO A 14 0.36 -10.80 -16.04
CA PRO A 14 -0.25 -11.62 -17.08
C PRO A 14 -0.31 -13.09 -16.64
N ASP A 15 -1.42 -13.77 -16.91
CA ASP A 15 -1.55 -15.20 -16.62
C ASP A 15 -0.46 -16.04 -17.30
N SER A 16 -0.03 -15.63 -18.50
CA SER A 16 1.06 -16.28 -19.24
C SER A 16 2.41 -16.23 -18.50
N LEU A 17 2.66 -15.20 -17.70
CA LEU A 17 3.88 -15.09 -16.88
C LEU A 17 3.83 -16.09 -15.71
N LEU A 18 2.65 -16.29 -15.12
CA LEU A 18 2.44 -17.26 -14.05
C LEU A 18 2.53 -18.69 -14.59
N GLU A 19 1.97 -18.96 -15.76
CA GLU A 19 2.10 -20.25 -16.45
C GLU A 19 3.56 -20.56 -16.81
N ALA A 20 4.30 -19.59 -17.34
CA ALA A 20 5.72 -19.76 -17.62
C ALA A 20 6.52 -20.14 -16.36
N ALA A 21 6.28 -19.45 -15.24
CA ALA A 21 6.95 -19.76 -13.98
C ALA A 21 6.60 -21.16 -13.44
N ARG A 22 5.37 -21.66 -13.67
CA ARG A 22 4.99 -23.04 -13.34
C ARG A 22 5.67 -24.06 -14.24
N ILE A 23 5.80 -23.78 -15.54
CA ILE A 23 6.51 -24.63 -16.49
C ILE A 23 7.99 -24.73 -16.11
N ASP A 24 8.59 -23.63 -15.65
CA ASP A 24 9.97 -23.59 -15.12
C ASP A 24 10.13 -24.33 -13.77
N GLY A 25 9.06 -24.91 -13.24
CA GLY A 25 9.08 -25.71 -12.00
C GLY A 25 9.13 -24.89 -10.72
N ALA A 26 8.83 -23.59 -10.77
CA ALA A 26 8.76 -22.77 -9.57
C ALA A 26 7.58 -23.18 -8.68
N SER A 27 7.81 -23.26 -7.36
CA SER A 27 6.72 -23.47 -6.40
C SER A 27 5.84 -22.23 -6.30
N GLU A 28 4.56 -22.40 -5.95
CA GLU A 28 3.60 -21.27 -5.84
C GLU A 28 4.08 -20.15 -4.90
N PHE A 29 4.84 -20.49 -3.84
CA PHE A 29 5.43 -19.48 -2.95
C PHE A 29 6.50 -18.64 -3.65
N VAL A 30 7.30 -19.27 -4.51
CA VAL A 30 8.32 -18.58 -5.34
C VAL A 30 7.63 -17.73 -6.40
N VAL A 31 6.60 -18.26 -7.08
CA VAL A 31 5.82 -17.51 -8.06
C VAL A 31 5.22 -16.26 -7.43
N PHE A 32 4.62 -16.37 -6.24
CA PHE A 32 4.07 -15.22 -5.53
C PHE A 32 5.15 -14.18 -5.17
N TRP A 33 6.21 -14.59 -4.46
CA TRP A 33 7.18 -13.64 -3.90
C TRP A 33 8.22 -13.12 -4.90
N GLN A 34 8.62 -13.94 -5.88
CA GLN A 34 9.71 -13.61 -6.81
C GLN A 34 9.21 -13.22 -8.19
N VAL A 35 7.95 -13.51 -8.55
CA VAL A 35 7.38 -13.14 -9.86
C VAL A 35 6.27 -12.12 -9.71
N ALA A 36 5.18 -12.46 -9.00
CA ALA A 36 4.00 -11.59 -8.91
C ALA A 36 4.27 -10.31 -8.11
N MET A 37 4.73 -10.43 -6.85
CA MET A 37 5.01 -9.30 -5.96
C MET A 37 5.98 -8.25 -6.53
N PRO A 38 7.11 -8.64 -7.18
CA PRO A 38 8.00 -7.67 -7.79
C PRO A 38 7.41 -6.98 -9.03
N THR A 39 6.50 -7.63 -9.75
CA THR A 39 5.84 -7.06 -10.93
C THR A 39 4.86 -5.95 -10.55
N VAL A 40 4.19 -6.09 -9.40
CA VAL A 40 3.26 -5.09 -8.87
C VAL A 40 3.94 -4.02 -8.00
N ARG A 41 5.29 -3.95 -8.01
CA ARG A 41 6.08 -2.90 -7.34
C ARG A 41 5.55 -1.47 -7.47
N PRO A 42 5.31 -0.97 -8.68
CA PRO A 42 4.78 0.38 -8.86
C PRO A 42 3.38 0.57 -8.25
N ALA A 43 2.55 -0.48 -8.21
CA ALA A 43 1.20 -0.41 -7.66
C ALA A 43 1.19 -0.18 -6.14
N TRP A 44 1.98 -0.92 -5.37
CA TRP A 44 1.98 -0.72 -3.92
C TRP A 44 2.67 0.57 -3.49
N LEU A 45 3.63 1.08 -4.28
CA LEU A 45 4.22 2.41 -4.07
C LEU A 45 3.18 3.53 -4.18
N THR A 46 2.36 3.53 -5.23
CA THR A 46 1.30 4.53 -5.38
C THR A 46 0.29 4.45 -4.23
N LEU A 47 -0.06 3.25 -3.82
CA LEU A 47 -0.93 3.00 -2.67
C LEU A 47 -0.36 3.57 -1.37
N ILE A 48 0.93 3.35 -1.10
CA ILE A 48 1.61 3.90 0.08
C ILE A 48 1.57 5.43 0.06
N ILE A 49 1.87 6.06 -1.07
CA ILE A 49 1.88 7.53 -1.18
C ILE A 49 0.49 8.10 -0.87
N LEU A 50 -0.54 7.56 -1.50
CA LEU A 50 -1.92 8.02 -1.30
C LEU A 50 -2.42 7.73 0.13
N SER A 51 -2.09 6.57 0.69
CA SER A 51 -2.42 6.23 2.07
C SER A 51 -1.70 7.13 3.07
N PHE A 52 -0.42 7.45 2.84
CA PHE A 52 0.34 8.35 3.70
C PHE A 52 -0.28 9.75 3.73
N GLN A 53 -0.65 10.30 2.58
CA GLN A 53 -1.34 11.60 2.49
C GLN A 53 -2.66 11.59 3.28
N SER A 54 -3.46 10.52 3.13
CA SER A 54 -4.72 10.36 3.86
C SER A 54 -4.51 10.25 5.38
N LEU A 55 -3.50 9.51 5.82
CA LEU A 55 -3.16 9.35 7.24
C LEU A 55 -2.61 10.65 7.83
N TRP A 56 -1.84 11.42 7.06
CA TRP A 56 -1.28 12.70 7.50
C TRP A 56 -2.38 13.72 7.84
N GLY A 57 -3.46 13.75 7.04
CA GLY A 57 -4.63 14.58 7.32
C GLY A 57 -5.50 14.06 8.47
N ASN A 58 -5.36 12.79 8.84
CA ASN A 58 -6.14 12.18 9.92
C ASN A 58 -5.43 12.39 11.27
N THR A 59 -5.75 13.51 11.92
CA THR A 59 -5.16 13.92 13.20
C THR A 59 -5.76 13.23 14.43
N GLY A 60 -6.68 12.27 14.25
CA GLY A 60 -7.20 11.44 15.34
C GLY A 60 -7.92 12.22 16.45
N SER A 61 -8.42 13.44 16.15
CA SER A 61 -8.95 14.39 17.14
C SER A 61 -10.08 13.84 18.02
N SER A 62 -10.75 12.76 17.58
CA SER A 62 -11.83 12.11 18.33
C SER A 62 -11.38 10.92 19.21
N PHE A 63 -10.15 10.40 19.06
CA PHE A 63 -9.69 9.20 19.77
C PHE A 63 -8.42 9.39 20.59
N ILE A 64 -7.63 10.43 20.31
CA ILE A 64 -6.41 10.74 21.06
C ILE A 64 -6.66 11.94 21.97
N TYR A 65 -6.99 11.65 23.24
CA TYR A 65 -7.22 12.67 24.27
C TYR A 65 -5.94 13.14 24.98
N SER A 66 -4.86 12.34 24.92
CA SER A 66 -3.59 12.65 25.58
C SER A 66 -2.74 13.59 24.74
N GLU A 67 -2.30 14.70 25.34
CA GLU A 67 -1.58 15.77 24.65
C GLU A 67 -0.24 15.32 24.04
N ASN A 68 0.46 14.39 24.70
CA ASN A 68 1.73 13.83 24.23
C ASN A 68 1.62 12.93 22.99
N LEU A 69 0.41 12.50 22.61
CA LEU A 69 0.17 11.60 21.49
C LEU A 69 -0.43 12.32 20.28
N LYS A 70 -0.62 13.65 20.38
CA LYS A 70 -1.14 14.47 19.28
C LYS A 70 -0.13 14.49 18.14
N THR A 71 -0.61 14.34 16.92
CA THR A 71 0.24 14.34 15.72
C THR A 71 0.71 15.76 15.38
N LEU A 72 1.88 15.88 14.74
CA LEU A 72 2.43 17.15 14.25
C LEU A 72 1.42 18.05 13.51
N PRO A 73 0.66 17.54 12.51
CA PRO A 73 -0.34 18.37 11.81
C PRO A 73 -1.43 18.93 12.73
N TYR A 74 -1.77 18.25 13.83
CA TYR A 74 -2.73 18.76 14.80
C TYR A 74 -2.17 19.98 15.56
N ALA A 75 -0.93 19.87 16.06
CA ALA A 75 -0.28 20.95 16.79
C ALA A 75 -0.08 22.20 15.92
N LEU A 76 0.30 22.03 14.65
CA LEU A 76 0.46 23.15 13.71
C LEU A 76 -0.86 23.89 13.47
N ASN A 77 -1.98 23.17 13.35
CA ASN A 77 -3.29 23.80 13.19
C ASN A 77 -3.69 24.62 14.43
N GLN A 78 -3.36 24.17 15.64
CA GLN A 78 -3.66 24.91 16.88
C GLN A 78 -2.89 26.23 17.02
N ILE A 79 -1.71 26.35 16.40
CA ILE A 79 -0.89 27.58 16.46
C ILE A 79 -1.37 28.61 15.44
N VAL A 80 -1.89 28.15 14.29
CA VAL A 80 -2.38 29.02 13.19
C VAL A 80 -3.79 29.54 13.45
N SER A 81 -4.57 28.86 14.31
CA SER A 81 -5.93 29.23 14.72
C SER A 81 -5.92 30.16 15.93
#